data_AF-A0A971AR10-F1
#
_entry.id   AF-A0A971AR10-F1
#
_cell.length_a   1.000
_cell.length_b   1.000
_cell.length_c   1.000
_cell.angle_alpha   90.00
_cell.angle_beta   90.00
_cell.angle_gamma   90.00
#
_symmetry.space_group_name_H-M   'P 1'
#
loop_
_entity.id
_entity.type
_entity.pdbx_description
1 polymer ?
#
loop_
_entity_poly.entity_id
_entity_poly.type
_entity_poly.pdbx_seq_one_letter_code
_entity_poly.pdbx_strand_id
1 'polypeptide(L)' 'NLNLKDKTVGLCTFNNEKLLEEVKALVQKHNPKEIIVSQFSSTVACYAGPNAIGIFAQN' A
#
# COMPACT_ATOMS: atom_id res chain seq x y z
N ASN A 1 11.77 -4.63 14.15
CA ASN A 1 12.29 -4.39 12.79
C ASN A 1 11.40 -5.10 11.81
N LEU A 2 10.68 -4.38 10.95
CA LEU A 2 9.85 -4.99 9.90
C LEU A 2 10.77 -5.44 8.77
N ASN A 3 10.85 -6.75 8.51
CA ASN A 3 11.65 -7.30 7.41
C ASN A 3 10.77 -7.45 6.16
N LEU A 4 10.96 -6.56 5.19
CA LEU A 4 10.26 -6.57 3.91
C LEU A 4 11.17 -6.97 2.74
N LYS A 5 12.47 -7.22 2.98
CA LYS A 5 13.50 -7.28 1.94
C LYS A 5 13.19 -8.23 0.79
N ASP A 6 12.65 -9.40 1.12
CA ASP A 6 12.33 -10.44 0.15
C ASP A 6 10.84 -10.51 -0.17
N LYS A 7 10.06 -9.49 0.22
CA LYS A 7 8.61 -9.43 0.08
C LYS A 7 8.18 -8.47 -1.02
N THR A 8 7.15 -8.85 -1.76
CA THR A 8 6.36 -7.94 -2.58
C THR A 8 5.32 -7.27 -1.68
N VAL A 9 5.28 -5.93 -1.71
CA VAL A 9 4.36 -5.12 -0.91
C VAL A 9 3.34 -4.48 -1.84
N GLY A 10 2.05 -4.72 -1.57
CA GLY A 10 0.98 -4.04 -2.28
C GLY A 10 0.42 -2.88 -1.47
N LEU A 11 0.24 -1.75 -2.15
CA LEU A 11 -0.38 -0.54 -1.63
C LEU A 11 -1.63 -0.22 -2.42
N CYS A 12 -2.76 -0.07 -1.72
CA CYS A 12 -4.05 0.20 -2.34
C CYS A 12 -4.71 1.41 -1.68
N THR A 13 -5.20 2.36 -2.47
CA THR A 13 -6.00 3.48 -1.95
C THR A 13 -7.14 3.81 -2.91
N PHE A 14 -8.03 4.71 -2.50
CA PHE A 14 -9.08 5.27 -3.35
C PHE A 14 -9.01 6.79 -3.29
N ASN A 15 -8.67 7.43 -4.41
CA ASN A 15 -8.59 8.89 -4.57
C ASN A 15 -7.78 9.65 -3.50
N ASN A 16 -6.69 9.07 -2.96
CA ASN A 16 -5.78 9.76 -2.05
C ASN A 16 -4.30 9.48 -2.39
N GLU A 17 -3.83 10.10 -3.47
CA GLU A 17 -2.46 9.96 -3.97
C GLU A 17 -1.41 10.48 -2.98
N LYS A 18 -1.74 11.51 -2.21
CA LYS A 18 -0.82 12.06 -1.20
C LYS A 18 -0.48 11.03 -0.12
N LEU A 19 -1.50 10.39 0.46
CA LEU A 19 -1.32 9.34 1.45
C LEU A 19 -0.56 8.14 0.86
N LEU A 20 -0.86 7.78 -0.38
CA LEU A 20 -0.17 6.70 -1.09
C LEU A 20 1.33 6.96 -1.21
N GLU A 21 1.74 8.15 -1.66
CA GLU A 21 3.16 8.49 -1.81
C GLU A 21 3.88 8.59 -0.45
N GLU A 22 3.23 9.12 0.58
CA GLU A 22 3.77 9.14 1.94
C GLU A 22 4.05 7.72 2.48
N VAL A 23 3.09 6.81 2.31
CA VAL A 23 3.24 5.42 2.77
C VAL A 23 4.24 4.64 1.91
N LYS A 24 4.25 4.87 0.60
CA LYS A 24 5.24 4.26 -0.31
C LYS A 24 6.66 4.66 0.08
N ALA A 25 6.91 5.92 0.38
CA ALA A 25 8.22 6.38 0.85
C ALA A 25 8.65 5.72 2.17
N LEU A 26 7.70 5.42 3.07
CA LEU A 26 7.98 4.68 4.31
C LEU A 26 8.33 3.22 4.02
N VAL A 27 7.56 2.55 3.17
CA VAL A 27 7.79 1.15 2.78
C VAL A 27 9.12 0.98 2.06
N GLN A 28 9.49 1.91 1.18
CA GLN A 28 10.77 1.89 0.46
C GLN A 28 11.99 1.88 1.38
N LYS A 29 11.91 2.52 2.57
CA LYS A 29 13.02 2.50 3.56
C LYS A 29 13.35 1.10 4.07
N HIS A 30 12.43 0.15 3.93
CA HIS A 30 12.63 -1.25 4.31
C HIS A 30 13.12 -2.14 3.16
N ASN A 31 13.45 -1.54 2.01
CA ASN A 31 14.03 -2.17 0.83
C ASN A 31 13.29 -3.44 0.36
N PRO A 32 11.97 -3.38 0.13
CA PRO A 32 11.21 -4.54 -0.34
C PRO A 32 11.68 -5.00 -1.72
N LYS A 33 11.39 -6.25 -2.05
CA LYS A 33 11.69 -6.83 -3.37
C LYS A 33 10.96 -6.07 -4.47
N GLU A 34 9.71 -5.73 -4.23
CA GLU A 34 8.83 -5.03 -5.17
C GLU A 34 7.74 -4.26 -4.44
N ILE A 35 7.28 -3.14 -5.00
CA ILE A 35 6.11 -2.41 -4.54
C ILE A 35 5.11 -2.32 -5.68
N ILE A 36 3.92 -2.88 -5.46
CA ILE A 36 2.80 -2.82 -6.40
C ILE A 36 1.80 -1.79 -5.89
N VAL A 37 1.40 -0.88 -6.76
CA VAL A 37 0.40 0.15 -6.45
C VAL A 37 -0.86 -0.15 -7.25
N SER A 38 -2.01 -0.13 -6.57
CA SER A 38 -3.31 -0.28 -7.21
C SER A 38 -4.39 0.57 -6.53
N GLN A 39 -5.59 0.59 -7.11
CA GLN A 39 -6.75 1.23 -6.50
C GLN A 39 -7.69 0.19 -5.89
N PHE A 40 -8.38 0.58 -4.81
CA PHE A 40 -9.47 -0.26 -4.28
C PHE A 40 -10.58 -0.45 -5.31
N SER A 41 -11.19 -1.63 -5.31
CA SER A 41 -12.46 -1.83 -6.01
C SER A 41 -13.56 -0.99 -5.37
N SER A 42 -14.62 -0.70 -6.12
CA SER A 42 -15.79 0.06 -5.62
C SER A 42 -16.41 -0.57 -4.38
N THR A 43 -16.43 -1.91 -4.29
CA THR A 43 -16.93 -2.63 -3.11
C THR A 43 -16.07 -2.32 -1.88
N VAL A 44 -14.74 -2.46 -1.98
CA VAL A 44 -13.85 -2.21 -0.83
C VAL A 44 -13.87 -0.73 -0.45
N ALA A 45 -13.88 0.18 -1.43
CA ALA A 45 -13.94 1.61 -1.19
C ALA A 45 -15.23 2.02 -0.45
N CYS A 46 -16.37 1.38 -0.75
CA CYS A 46 -17.65 1.67 -0.11
C CYS A 46 -17.65 1.34 1.40
N TYR A 47 -17.01 0.25 1.82
CA TYR A 47 -16.94 -0.16 3.22
C TYR A 47 -15.78 0.47 3.99
N ALA A 48 -14.61 0.65 3.35
CA ALA A 48 -13.43 1.21 4.01
C ALA A 48 -13.55 2.72 4.23
N GLY A 49 -14.32 3.41 3.37
CA GLY A 49 -14.53 4.84 3.45
C GLY A 49 -13.40 5.67 2.81
N PRO A 50 -13.58 7.00 2.77
CA PRO A 50 -12.59 7.91 2.20
C PRO A 50 -11.28 7.88 3.00
N ASN A 51 -10.16 8.08 2.29
CA ASN A 51 -8.79 8.11 2.87
C ASN A 51 -8.29 6.77 3.44
N ALA A 52 -8.96 5.65 3.14
CA ALA A 52 -8.43 4.34 3.48
C ALA A 52 -7.14 4.03 2.68
N ILE A 53 -6.21 3.33 3.32
CA ILE A 53 -5.06 2.72 2.66
C ILE A 53 -4.94 1.25 3.09
N GLY A 54 -4.83 0.38 2.10
CA GLY A 54 -4.60 -1.05 2.25
C GLY A 54 -3.12 -1.33 2.02
N ILE A 55 -2.52 -2.09 2.93
CA ILE A 55 -1.12 -2.50 2.85
C ILE A 55 -1.09 -4.01 3.06
N PHE A 56 -0.48 -4.74 2.13
CA PHE A 56 -0.24 -6.17 2.26
C PHE A 56 1.19 -6.52 1.86
N ALA A 57 1.74 -7.59 2.44
CA ALA A 57 3.09 -8.05 2.12
C ALA A 57 3.08 -9.58 1.97
N GLN A 58 3.60 -10.06 0.85
CA GLN A 58 3.65 -11.48 0.49
C GLN A 58 5.06 -11.86 0.04
N ASN A 59 5.46 -13.12 0.30
CA ASN A 59 6.73 -13.70 -0.14
C ASN A 59 6.66 -14.12 -1.61
#